data_AF-A0A659XYG6-F1
#
_entry.id   AF-A0A659XYG6-F1
#
_cell.length_a   1.000
_cell.length_b   1.000
_cell.length_c   1.000
_cell.angle_alpha   90.00
_cell.angle_beta   90.00
_cell.angle_gamma   90.00
#
_symmetry.space_group_name_H-M   'P 1'
#
loop_
_entity.id
_entity.type
_entity.pdbx_description
1 polymer ?
#
loop_
_entity_poly.entity_id
_entity_poly.type
_entity_poly.pdbx_seq_one_letter_code
_entity_poly.pdbx_strand_id
1 'polypeptide(L)'
;MRVAEILAAGEAMERALALLEGGDVVAIPTETVYGLAADATNGVGVARIFEVKGRPRFNPLIAHVADLAIAEQIALFDSLSKRLAQTFWPGPLTMVLPQRPGNGIHPLVTAGLDTIALRMPKG
;
A
#
# COMPACT_ATOMS: atom_id res chain seq x y z
N MET A 1 32.41 -9.47 4.37
CA MET A 1 31.25 -8.56 4.40
C MET A 1 30.00 -9.42 4.24
N ARG A 2 29.17 -9.60 5.29
CA ARG A 2 27.86 -10.26 5.09
C ARG A 2 26.98 -9.25 4.37
N VAL A 3 26.50 -9.62 3.19
CA VAL A 3 25.72 -8.75 2.31
C VAL A 3 24.23 -8.77 2.72
N ALA A 4 23.80 -9.78 3.47
CA ALA A 4 22.46 -9.89 4.03
C ALA A 4 22.45 -10.73 5.33
N GLU A 5 21.44 -10.50 6.15
CA GLU A 5 21.08 -11.29 7.33
C GLU A 5 19.77 -12.04 7.02
N ILE A 6 19.70 -13.33 7.35
CA ILE A 6 18.50 -14.15 7.15
C ILE A 6 17.89 -14.44 8.53
N LEU A 7 16.67 -13.97 8.72
CA LEU A 7 15.93 -14.08 9.99
C LEU A 7 14.84 -15.16 9.90
N ALA A 8 14.41 -15.65 11.05
CA ALA A 8 13.19 -16.46 11.12
C ALA A 8 11.96 -15.61 10.76
N ALA A 9 10.91 -16.23 10.20
CA ALA A 9 9.75 -15.49 9.67
C ALA A 9 9.07 -14.58 10.71
N GLY A 10 8.92 -15.02 11.96
CA GLY A 10 8.34 -14.21 13.03
C GLY A 10 9.18 -12.97 13.34
N GLU A 11 10.49 -13.16 13.52
CA GLU A 11 11.44 -12.06 13.79
C GLU A 11 11.53 -11.09 12.59
N ALA A 12 11.50 -11.61 11.37
CA ALA A 12 11.46 -10.79 10.15
C ALA A 12 10.20 -9.93 10.09
N MET A 13 9.04 -10.48 10.49
CA MET A 13 7.77 -9.77 10.54
C MET A 13 7.79 -8.64 11.58
N GLU A 14 8.23 -8.92 12.81
CA GLU A 14 8.34 -7.92 13.87
C GLU A 14 9.28 -6.78 13.47
N ARG A 15 10.42 -7.11 12.87
CA ARG A 15 11.37 -6.11 12.37
C ARG A 15 10.82 -5.29 11.22
N ALA A 16 10.08 -5.91 10.29
CA ALA A 16 9.44 -5.20 9.19
C ALA A 16 8.36 -4.22 9.70
N LEU A 17 7.54 -4.63 10.66
CA LEU A 17 6.55 -3.76 11.30
C LEU A 17 7.20 -2.56 11.97
N ALA A 18 8.25 -2.79 12.79
CA ALA A 18 8.97 -1.71 13.45
C ALA A 18 9.60 -0.71 12.46
N LEU A 19 10.10 -1.18 11.31
CA LEU A 19 10.61 -0.32 10.24
C LEU A 19 9.51 0.53 9.62
N LEU A 20 8.34 -0.07 9.30
CA LEU A 20 7.20 0.65 8.73
C LEU A 20 6.65 1.69 9.70
N GLU A 21 6.50 1.34 10.99
CA GLU A 21 6.08 2.25 12.06
C GLU A 21 7.08 3.40 12.25
N GLY A 22 8.38 3.12 12.10
CA GLY A 22 9.46 4.12 12.12
C GLY A 22 9.52 5.01 10.87
N GLY A 23 8.67 4.79 9.87
CA GLY A 23 8.66 5.55 8.61
C GLY A 23 9.73 5.13 7.60
N ASP A 24 10.34 3.95 7.77
CA ASP A 24 11.21 3.35 6.76
C ASP A 24 10.39 2.53 5.73
N VAL A 25 11.08 1.97 4.74
CA VAL A 25 10.50 1.19 3.65
C VAL A 25 10.90 -0.28 3.74
N VAL A 26 9.97 -1.16 3.38
CA VAL A 26 10.19 -2.61 3.35
C VAL A 26 9.87 -3.15 1.97
N ALA A 27 10.79 -3.95 1.41
CA ALA A 27 10.50 -4.70 0.19
C ALA A 27 9.67 -5.94 0.54
N ILE A 28 8.47 -6.05 -0.03
CA ILE A 28 7.53 -7.14 0.22
C ILE A 28 7.30 -7.97 -1.06
N PRO A 29 7.29 -9.31 -0.98
CA PRO A 29 6.84 -10.12 -2.10
C PRO A 29 5.33 -9.96 -2.30
N THR A 30 4.88 -10.02 -3.56
CA THR A 30 3.46 -10.20 -3.91
C THR A 30 3.36 -11.29 -4.97
N GLU A 31 2.15 -11.73 -5.31
CA GLU A 31 1.89 -12.68 -6.39
C GLU A 31 2.23 -12.11 -7.79
N THR A 32 2.46 -10.80 -7.88
CA THR A 32 2.79 -10.11 -9.14
C THR A 32 4.27 -9.76 -9.26
N VAL A 33 4.75 -8.88 -8.39
CA VAL A 33 6.13 -8.37 -8.33
C VAL A 33 6.48 -7.99 -6.90
N TYR A 34 7.76 -7.83 -6.59
CA TYR A 34 8.14 -7.21 -5.32
C TYR A 34 7.67 -5.76 -5.27
N GLY A 35 7.00 -5.40 -4.18
CA GLY A 35 6.62 -4.02 -3.85
C GLY A 35 7.62 -3.40 -2.88
N LEU A 36 7.83 -2.08 -2.98
CA LEU A 36 8.47 -1.30 -1.92
C LEU A 36 7.35 -0.63 -1.14
N ALA A 37 7.15 -1.04 0.11
CA ALA A 37 6.05 -0.63 0.95
C ALA A 37 6.49 0.35 2.04
N ALA A 38 5.57 1.22 2.42
CA ALA A 38 5.62 2.12 3.55
C ALA A 38 4.19 2.25 4.11
N ASP A 39 4.05 2.75 5.33
CA ASP A 39 2.75 3.14 5.86
C ASP A 39 2.14 4.27 5.01
N ALA A 40 0.96 4.01 4.42
CA ALA A 40 0.25 4.95 3.56
C ALA A 40 -0.32 6.19 4.29
N THR A 41 -0.40 6.14 5.62
CA THR A 41 -0.81 7.25 6.48
C THR A 41 0.37 8.14 6.88
N ASN A 42 1.61 7.64 6.73
CA ASN A 42 2.83 8.33 7.12
C ASN A 42 3.54 8.96 5.90
N GLY A 43 3.46 10.29 5.80
CA GLY A 43 4.09 11.05 4.72
C GLY A 43 5.61 10.85 4.61
N VAL A 44 6.32 10.55 5.71
CA VAL A 44 7.78 10.31 5.71
C VAL A 44 8.10 9.02 4.95
N GLY A 45 7.41 7.92 5.28
CA GLY A 45 7.60 6.64 4.61
C GLY A 45 7.21 6.70 3.13
N VAL A 46 6.10 7.37 2.82
CA VAL A 46 5.67 7.58 1.43
C VAL A 46 6.70 8.39 0.64
N ALA A 47 7.25 9.46 1.20
CA ALA A 47 8.31 10.25 0.56
C ALA A 47 9.55 9.41 0.27
N ARG A 48 9.94 8.53 1.20
CA ARG A 48 11.09 7.63 1.06
C ARG A 48 10.91 6.62 -0.10
N ILE A 49 9.70 6.15 -0.37
CA ILE A 49 9.42 5.33 -1.57
C ILE A 49 9.78 6.11 -2.84
N PHE A 50 9.38 7.38 -2.95
CA PHE A 50 9.68 8.20 -4.13
C PHE A 50 11.18 8.43 -4.30
N GLU A 51 11.88 8.72 -3.19
CA GLU A 51 13.32 8.95 -3.17
C GLU A 51 14.10 7.71 -3.60
N VAL A 52 13.84 6.55 -2.97
CA VAL A 52 14.55 5.30 -3.26
C VAL A 52 14.34 4.85 -4.71
N LYS A 53 13.13 5.06 -5.26
CA LYS A 53 12.82 4.66 -6.65
C LYS A 53 13.21 5.70 -7.69
N GLY A 54 13.65 6.91 -7.30
CA GLY A 54 13.78 8.04 -8.21
C GLY A 54 12.47 8.35 -8.95
N ARG A 55 11.33 8.09 -8.32
CA ARG A 55 10.00 8.21 -8.95
C ARG A 55 9.52 9.65 -8.86
N PRO A 56 8.99 10.25 -9.93
CA PRO A 56 8.36 11.56 -9.86
C PRO A 56 7.15 11.55 -8.91
N ARG A 57 7.03 12.58 -8.07
CA ARG A 57 5.98 12.70 -7.04
C ARG A 57 4.55 12.84 -7.59
N PHE A 58 4.41 13.15 -8.88
CA PHE A 58 3.11 13.22 -9.56
C PHE A 58 2.55 11.84 -9.95
N ASN A 59 3.32 10.76 -9.79
CA ASN A 59 2.88 9.43 -10.15
C ASN A 59 2.37 8.68 -8.89
N PRO A 60 1.05 8.60 -8.68
CA PRO A 60 0.45 8.08 -7.45
C PRO A 60 0.86 6.63 -7.17
N LEU A 61 0.68 6.21 -5.92
CA LEU A 61 0.98 4.86 -5.42
C LEU A 61 -0.31 4.06 -5.23
N ILE A 62 -0.18 2.73 -5.23
CA ILE A 62 -1.27 1.81 -4.87
C ILE A 62 -1.19 1.57 -3.37
N ALA A 63 -2.29 1.80 -2.65
CA ALA A 63 -2.41 1.40 -1.25
C ALA A 63 -2.93 -0.05 -1.16
N HIS A 64 -2.20 -0.88 -0.42
CA HIS A 64 -2.64 -2.25 -0.13
C HIS A 64 -3.51 -2.29 1.11
N VAL A 65 -4.57 -3.09 1.08
CA VAL A 65 -5.52 -3.29 2.19
C VAL A 65 -5.63 -4.77 2.53
N ALA A 66 -5.87 -5.07 3.81
CA ALA A 66 -5.99 -6.47 4.27
C ALA A 66 -7.38 -7.06 4.00
N ASP A 67 -8.42 -6.23 3.91
CA ASP A 67 -9.79 -6.65 3.65
C ASP A 67 -10.65 -5.53 3.03
N LEU A 68 -11.87 -5.90 2.64
CA LEU A 68 -12.84 -4.98 2.04
C LEU A 68 -13.34 -3.92 3.04
N ALA A 69 -13.37 -4.21 4.35
CA ALA A 69 -13.85 -3.27 5.34
C ALA A 69 -12.89 -2.07 5.49
N ILE A 70 -11.58 -2.32 5.51
CA ILE A 70 -10.55 -1.27 5.46
C ILE A 70 -10.65 -0.49 4.13
N ALA A 71 -10.82 -1.19 3.00
CA ALA A 71 -10.97 -0.54 1.70
C ALA A 71 -12.16 0.44 1.68
N GLU A 72 -13.30 0.03 2.23
CA GLU A 72 -14.51 0.84 2.33
C GLU A 72 -14.39 2.00 3.32
N GLN A 73 -13.43 2.00 4.25
CA GLN A 73 -13.09 3.17 5.08
C GLN A 73 -12.27 4.19 4.30
N ILE A 74 -11.53 3.75 3.27
CA ILE A 74 -10.61 4.61 2.52
C ILE A 74 -11.25 5.24 1.29
N ALA A 75 -12.10 4.48 0.58
CA ALA A 75 -12.69 4.89 -0.69
C ALA A 75 -14.20 4.63 -0.75
N LEU A 76 -14.87 5.30 -1.69
CA LEU A 76 -16.27 5.08 -2.01
C LEU A 76 -16.41 3.92 -2.99
N PHE A 77 -17.25 2.94 -2.64
CA PHE A 77 -17.58 1.79 -3.48
C PHE A 77 -19.02 1.89 -3.97
N ASP A 78 -19.20 1.76 -5.29
CA ASP A 78 -20.51 1.58 -5.89
C ASP A 78 -20.83 0.08 -6.01
N SER A 79 -22.00 -0.25 -6.57
CA SER A 79 -22.42 -1.64 -6.73
C SER A 79 -21.49 -2.45 -7.63
N LEU A 80 -20.88 -1.82 -8.65
CA LEU A 80 -19.99 -2.50 -9.58
C LEU A 80 -18.63 -2.77 -8.93
N SER A 81 -18.01 -1.77 -8.32
CA SER A 81 -16.71 -1.91 -7.67
C SER A 81 -16.78 -2.87 -6.48
N LYS A 82 -17.89 -2.88 -5.74
CA LYS A 82 -18.11 -3.87 -4.67
C LYS A 82 -18.21 -5.30 -5.21
N ARG A 83 -18.91 -5.50 -6.32
CA ARG A 83 -19.00 -6.82 -6.99
C ARG A 83 -17.66 -7.28 -7.55
N LEU A 84 -16.87 -6.36 -8.10
CA LEU A 84 -15.51 -6.63 -8.58
C LEU A 84 -14.59 -7.04 -7.41
N ALA A 85 -14.59 -6.29 -6.31
CA ALA A 85 -13.83 -6.65 -5.11
C ALA A 85 -14.22 -8.04 -4.60
N GLN A 86 -15.50 -8.33 -4.42
CA GLN A 86 -15.97 -9.63 -3.94
C GLN A 86 -15.57 -10.82 -4.84
N THR A 87 -15.36 -10.57 -6.14
CA THR A 87 -15.04 -11.61 -7.11
C THR A 87 -13.53 -11.80 -7.25
N PHE A 88 -12.75 -10.72 -7.22
CA PHE A 88 -11.34 -10.71 -7.63
C PHE A 88 -10.37 -10.37 -6.50
N TRP A 89 -10.85 -9.97 -5.32
CA TRP A 89 -10.03 -9.76 -4.13
C TRP A 89 -10.20 -10.91 -3.11
N PRO A 90 -9.11 -11.39 -2.48
CA PRO A 90 -7.71 -11.01 -2.72
C PRO A 90 -7.19 -11.47 -4.09
N GLY A 91 -6.41 -10.60 -4.76
CA GLY A 91 -5.85 -10.91 -6.07
C GLY A 91 -5.27 -9.71 -6.83
N PRO A 92 -4.96 -9.90 -8.13
CA PRO A 92 -4.20 -8.95 -8.93
C PRO A 92 -5.05 -7.81 -9.53
N LEU A 93 -6.22 -7.53 -8.96
CA LEU A 93 -7.06 -6.41 -9.39
C LEU A 93 -6.70 -5.15 -8.58
N THR A 94 -6.42 -4.05 -9.25
CA THR A 94 -6.36 -2.71 -8.64
C THR A 94 -7.54 -1.89 -9.10
N MET A 95 -8.20 -1.20 -8.17
CA MET A 95 -9.33 -0.32 -8.49
C MET A 95 -8.97 1.12 -8.13
N VAL A 96 -9.24 2.05 -9.05
CA VAL A 96 -9.16 3.49 -8.82
C VAL A 96 -10.55 3.98 -8.42
N LEU A 97 -10.68 4.51 -7.22
CA LEU A 97 -11.96 4.85 -6.60
C LEU A 97 -11.94 6.25 -6.00
N PRO A 98 -13.07 6.97 -5.93
CA PRO A 98 -13.15 8.25 -5.21
C PRO A 98 -12.74 8.08 -3.74
N GLN A 99 -11.92 8.99 -3.23
CA GLN A 99 -11.50 8.96 -1.84
C GLN A 99 -12.66 9.31 -0.89
N ARG A 100 -12.66 8.72 0.31
CA ARG A 100 -13.48 9.24 1.41
C ARG A 100 -12.79 10.44 2.07
N PRO A 101 -13.52 11.52 2.38
CA PRO A 101 -12.99 12.60 3.20
C PRO A 101 -12.51 12.08 4.56
N GLY A 102 -11.32 12.50 4.98
CA GLY A 102 -10.77 12.10 6.29
C GLY A 102 -10.36 10.63 6.40
N ASN A 103 -10.06 9.95 5.27
CA ASN A 103 -9.64 8.54 5.25
C ASN A 103 -8.29 8.24 5.91
N GLY A 104 -7.56 9.26 6.39
CA GLY A 104 -6.26 9.11 7.03
C GLY A 104 -5.10 8.82 6.08
N ILE A 105 -5.34 8.68 4.78
CA ILE A 105 -4.28 8.46 3.78
C ILE A 105 -3.55 9.78 3.52
N HIS A 106 -2.21 9.73 3.52
CA HIS A 106 -1.42 10.91 3.28
C HIS A 106 -1.55 11.37 1.81
N PRO A 107 -1.73 12.67 1.51
CA PRO A 107 -1.97 13.16 0.15
C PRO A 107 -0.87 12.83 -0.88
N LEU A 108 0.34 12.53 -0.41
CA LEU A 108 1.44 12.07 -1.29
C LEU A 108 1.15 10.72 -1.96
N VAL A 109 0.30 9.87 -1.37
CA VAL A 109 -0.09 8.58 -1.97
C VAL A 109 -0.87 8.82 -3.26
N THR A 110 -1.79 9.78 -3.26
CA THR A 110 -2.65 10.06 -4.42
C THR A 110 -2.12 11.16 -5.32
N ALA A 111 -0.94 11.71 -5.01
CA ALA A 111 -0.40 12.90 -5.66
C ALA A 111 -1.38 14.09 -5.67
N GLY A 112 -2.22 14.20 -4.63
CA GLY A 112 -3.24 15.25 -4.50
C GLY A 112 -4.52 15.04 -5.31
N LEU A 113 -4.73 13.87 -5.93
CA LEU A 113 -5.94 13.55 -6.68
C LEU A 113 -7.12 13.21 -5.77
N ASP A 114 -8.35 13.40 -6.26
CA ASP A 114 -9.61 13.02 -5.58
C ASP A 114 -9.88 11.51 -5.60
N THR A 115 -9.00 10.71 -6.19
CA THR A 115 -9.11 9.26 -6.30
C THR A 115 -7.90 8.55 -5.70
N ILE A 116 -8.10 7.33 -5.24
CA ILE A 116 -7.06 6.44 -4.72
C ILE A 116 -7.07 5.10 -5.46
N ALA A 117 -5.89 4.53 -5.70
CA ALA A 117 -5.74 3.17 -6.19
C ALA A 117 -5.62 2.19 -5.02
N LEU A 118 -6.56 1.24 -4.91
CA LEU A 118 -6.60 0.21 -3.88
C LEU A 118 -6.41 -1.19 -4.47
N ARG A 119 -5.73 -2.06 -3.71
CA ARG A 119 -5.61 -3.50 -4.01
C ARG A 119 -5.58 -4.31 -2.72
N MET A 120 -6.26 -5.46 -2.71
CA MET A 120 -6.12 -6.48 -1.67
C MET A 120 -5.25 -7.61 -2.22
N PRO A 121 -3.93 -7.62 -1.96
CA PRO A 121 -3.02 -8.59 -2.57
C PRO A 121 -3.21 -9.98 -1.96
N LYS A 122 -2.87 -11.02 -2.73
CA LYS A 122 -2.77 -12.39 -2.22
C LYS A 122 -1.30 -12.68 -1.90
N GLY A 123 -0.92 -12.45 -0.64
CA GLY A 123 0.44 -12.69 -0.11
C GLY A 123 0.53 -13.99 0.67
#